data_AF-U5VWD2-F1
#
_entry.id   AF-U5VWD2-F1
#
_cell.length_a   1.000
_cell.length_b   1.000
_cell.length_c   1.000
_cell.angle_alpha   90.00
_cell.angle_beta   90.00
_cell.angle_gamma   90.00
#
_symmetry.space_group_name_H-M   'P 1'
#
loop_
_entity.id
_entity.type
_entity.pdbx_description
1 polymer ?
#
loop_
_entity_poly.entity_id
_entity_poly.type
_entity_poly.pdbx_seq_one_letter_code
_entity_poly.pdbx_strand_id
1 'polypeptide(L)'
;MSDLRTRIEQLGGPIEAASEDAIVADIARGRRAVRRRRTVTAAAGSAFGVAAIVAAVSLAGTGTGPGAGPAAAPVPAVVTNAAGNLKLVAYRGDQSRWFTIDKVPEGFFIQHDYYGGLTLAPEKARNRPAGIKPSTPAGELYDPQILTGKIGIYLELEEYRGELSGETLTVAGKQAILHPLEGGTQQLIIAVTSQVYATIQVDVPLSREQILELGAGLHVHQDAVDRMAAAAGVVPEKIKK
;
A
#
# COMPACT_ATOMS: atom_id res chain seq x y z
N MET A 1 -20.94 -10.37 -53.92
CA MET A 1 -19.90 -10.31 -52.86
C MET A 1 -20.05 -8.96 -52.17
N SER A 2 -20.69 -8.96 -51.01
CA SER A 2 -20.97 -7.75 -50.22
C SER A 2 -19.66 -7.23 -49.60
N ASP A 3 -19.34 -5.98 -49.92
CA ASP A 3 -18.12 -5.27 -49.57
C ASP A 3 -18.01 -5.07 -48.05
N LEU A 4 -16.84 -5.42 -47.51
CA LEU A 4 -16.49 -5.26 -46.09
C LEU A 4 -16.63 -3.81 -45.63
N ARG A 5 -16.41 -2.85 -46.55
CA ARG A 5 -16.61 -1.42 -46.27
C ARG A 5 -18.05 -1.08 -45.91
N THR A 6 -19.01 -1.63 -46.66
CA THR A 6 -20.44 -1.36 -46.44
C THR A 6 -20.92 -1.91 -45.08
N ARG A 7 -20.37 -3.05 -44.63
CA ARG A 7 -20.68 -3.59 -43.30
C ARG A 7 -20.09 -2.77 -42.16
N ILE A 8 -18.92 -2.16 -42.35
CA ILE A 8 -18.29 -1.31 -41.32
C ILE A 8 -19.05 0.01 -41.18
N GLU A 9 -19.45 0.63 -42.29
CA GLU A 9 -20.27 1.85 -42.27
C GLU A 9 -21.65 1.61 -41.64
N GLN A 10 -22.22 0.42 -41.83
CA GLN A 10 -23.53 0.06 -41.28
C GLN A 10 -23.49 -0.28 -39.77
N LEU A 11 -22.32 -0.65 -39.24
CA LEU A 11 -22.10 -0.89 -37.81
C LEU A 11 -21.72 0.39 -37.04
N GLY A 12 -21.10 1.35 -37.72
CA GLY A 12 -20.69 2.64 -37.15
C GLY A 12 -21.80 3.68 -37.16
N GLY A 13 -22.97 3.37 -36.59
CA GLY A 13 -24.09 4.30 -36.45
C GLY A 13 -23.67 5.69 -35.90
N PRO A 14 -24.53 6.72 -36.04
CA PRO A 14 -24.16 8.11 -35.79
C PRO A 14 -23.45 8.26 -34.45
N ILE A 15 -22.20 8.73 -34.51
CA ILE A 15 -21.38 8.98 -33.33
C ILE A 15 -22.00 10.19 -32.63
N GLU A 16 -22.80 9.94 -31.60
CA GLU A 16 -23.22 11.01 -30.69
C GLU A 16 -21.95 11.64 -30.09
N ALA A 17 -21.81 12.95 -30.29
CA ALA A 17 -20.72 13.70 -29.71
C ALA A 17 -20.77 13.54 -28.19
N ALA A 18 -19.69 13.02 -27.61
CA ALA A 18 -19.58 12.89 -26.16
C ALA A 18 -19.80 14.25 -25.50
N SER A 19 -20.64 14.30 -24.47
CA SER A 19 -20.85 15.53 -23.71
C SER A 19 -19.54 15.98 -23.06
N GLU A 20 -19.36 17.29 -22.90
CA GLU A 20 -18.17 17.87 -22.29
C GLU A 20 -17.89 17.29 -20.89
N ASP A 21 -18.94 17.01 -20.12
CA ASP A 21 -18.87 16.35 -18.81
C ASP A 21 -18.32 14.92 -18.89
N ALA A 22 -18.70 14.15 -19.91
CA ALA A 22 -18.20 12.79 -20.12
C ALA A 22 -16.71 12.81 -20.50
N ILE A 23 -16.30 13.78 -21.32
CA ILE A 23 -14.89 14.00 -21.69
C ILE A 23 -14.07 14.36 -20.45
N VAL A 24 -14.55 15.28 -19.60
CA VAL A 24 -13.86 15.67 -18.35
C VAL A 24 -13.76 14.49 -17.38
N ALA A 25 -14.84 13.71 -17.23
CA ALA A 25 -14.85 12.52 -16.38
C ALA A 25 -13.86 11.44 -16.87
N ASP A 26 -13.79 11.21 -18.18
CA ASP A 26 -12.87 10.24 -18.76
C ASP A 26 -11.41 10.74 -18.73
N ILE A 27 -11.14 12.03 -18.91
CA ILE A 27 -9.82 12.62 -18.69
C ILE A 27 -9.41 12.49 -17.22
N ALA A 28 -10.32 12.74 -16.27
CA ALA A 28 -10.03 12.58 -14.85
C ALA A 28 -9.76 11.11 -14.47
N ARG A 29 -10.51 10.17 -15.07
CA ARG A 29 -10.30 8.73 -14.91
C ARG A 29 -8.97 8.28 -15.53
N GLY A 30 -8.66 8.75 -16.74
CA GLY A 30 -7.40 8.51 -17.42
C GLY A 30 -6.20 9.07 -16.66
N ARG A 31 -6.31 10.30 -16.14
CA ARG A 31 -5.26 10.92 -15.29
C ARG A 31 -5.05 10.13 -14.00
N ARG A 32 -6.11 9.61 -13.36
CA ARG A 32 -5.98 8.74 -12.17
C ARG A 32 -5.33 7.40 -12.52
N ALA A 33 -5.72 6.76 -13.63
CA ALA A 33 -5.10 5.52 -14.09
C ALA A 33 -3.62 5.70 -14.45
N VAL A 34 -3.26 6.81 -15.12
CA VAL A 34 -1.86 7.14 -15.45
C VAL A 34 -1.06 7.49 -14.20
N ARG A 35 -1.61 8.21 -13.21
CA ARG A 35 -0.94 8.46 -11.92
C ARG A 35 -0.73 7.17 -11.13
N ARG A 36 -1.69 6.23 -11.13
CA ARG A 36 -1.52 4.89 -10.54
C ARG A 36 -0.45 4.08 -11.27
N ARG A 37 -0.42 4.14 -12.61
CA ARG A 37 0.64 3.46 -13.38
C ARG A 37 2.00 4.09 -13.14
N ARG A 38 2.07 5.42 -13.01
CA ARG A 38 3.28 6.16 -12.65
C ARG A 38 3.75 5.87 -11.23
N THR A 39 2.89 5.58 -10.26
CA THR A 39 3.34 5.16 -8.91
C THR A 39 3.83 3.71 -8.90
N VAL A 40 3.23 2.83 -9.71
CA VAL A 40 3.75 1.47 -9.95
C VAL A 40 5.07 1.47 -10.76
N THR A 41 5.29 2.44 -11.66
CA THR A 41 6.54 2.55 -12.43
C THR A 41 7.56 3.55 -11.87
N ALA A 42 7.21 4.46 -10.96
CA ALA A 42 8.15 5.39 -10.31
C ALA A 42 8.89 4.75 -9.14
N ALA A 43 8.52 3.53 -8.73
CA ALA A 43 9.42 2.65 -8.01
C ALA A 43 10.68 2.27 -8.84
N ALA A 44 10.70 2.53 -10.16
CA ALA A 44 11.83 2.25 -11.04
C ALA A 44 12.57 3.51 -11.57
N GLY A 45 12.29 4.71 -11.05
CA GLY A 45 13.10 5.86 -11.44
C GLY A 45 12.53 7.20 -10.99
N SER A 46 13.24 7.84 -10.06
CA SER A 46 13.86 9.17 -10.22
C SER A 46 14.16 9.80 -8.85
N ALA A 47 15.42 10.18 -8.71
CA ALA A 47 16.07 10.75 -7.53
C ALA A 47 15.50 12.11 -7.10
N PHE A 48 15.28 12.30 -5.79
CA PHE A 48 15.41 13.60 -5.11
C PHE A 48 15.67 13.43 -3.59
N GLY A 49 16.84 13.90 -3.15
CA GLY A 49 17.06 14.58 -1.86
C GLY A 49 16.98 13.77 -0.56
N VAL A 50 18.12 13.26 -0.09
CA VAL A 50 18.30 12.70 1.26
C VAL A 50 18.38 13.82 2.31
N ALA A 51 17.50 13.79 3.30
CA ALA A 51 17.74 14.39 4.61
C ALA A 51 17.50 13.31 5.68
N ALA A 52 18.56 12.59 6.04
CA ALA A 52 18.53 11.62 7.12
C ALA A 52 18.64 12.35 8.47
N ILE A 53 17.54 12.40 9.23
CA ILE A 53 17.58 12.78 10.64
C ILE A 53 17.70 11.47 11.44
N VAL A 54 18.90 11.22 11.96
CA VAL A 54 19.13 10.17 12.96
C VAL A 54 18.65 10.69 14.30
N ALA A 55 17.44 10.31 14.73
CA ALA A 55 16.96 10.56 16.08
C ALA A 55 17.16 9.31 16.94
N ALA A 56 18.26 9.26 17.68
CA ALA A 56 18.46 8.30 18.76
C ALA A 56 17.66 8.76 19.98
N VAL A 57 16.51 8.17 20.25
CA VAL A 57 15.77 8.44 21.49
C VAL A 57 16.31 7.54 22.60
N SER A 58 17.12 8.13 23.47
CA SER A 58 17.43 7.59 24.79
C SER A 58 16.50 8.24 25.82
N LEU A 59 15.82 7.40 26.59
CA LEU A 59 14.81 7.79 27.57
C LEU A 59 15.51 8.12 28.91
N ALA A 60 15.61 9.40 29.27
CA ALA A 60 15.95 9.81 30.65
C ALA A 60 15.57 11.28 30.97
N GLY A 61 14.69 11.45 31.96
CA GLY A 61 14.81 12.39 33.10
C GLY A 61 14.94 13.91 32.89
N THR A 62 13.85 14.64 33.22
CA THR A 62 13.76 15.90 34.01
C THR A 62 14.71 17.08 33.73
N GLY A 63 14.14 18.26 33.41
CA GLY A 63 14.79 19.55 33.65
C GLY A 63 14.20 20.77 32.92
N THR A 64 13.83 21.78 33.69
CA THR A 64 13.23 23.11 33.39
C THR A 64 13.97 24.03 32.38
N GLY A 65 13.22 24.89 31.66
CA GLY A 65 13.63 25.90 30.64
C GLY A 65 14.52 27.08 31.14
N PRO A 66 14.60 28.29 30.49
CA PRO A 66 13.56 29.01 29.70
C PRO A 66 14.02 29.90 28.49
N GLY A 67 13.05 30.39 27.69
CA GLY A 67 13.06 31.75 27.11
C GLY A 67 13.19 31.93 25.58
N ALA A 68 12.15 32.49 24.93
CA ALA A 68 12.22 33.59 23.93
C ALA A 68 10.87 33.87 23.23
N GLY A 69 10.29 35.06 23.48
CA GLY A 69 9.70 35.98 22.49
C GLY A 69 8.41 35.64 21.71
N PRO A 70 7.45 36.58 21.55
CA PRO A 70 6.15 36.34 20.92
C PRO A 70 6.22 36.48 19.40
N ALA A 71 5.68 35.51 18.66
CA ALA A 71 5.49 35.60 17.21
C ALA A 71 4.06 35.21 16.81
N ALA A 72 3.52 36.05 15.92
CA ALA A 72 2.19 36.10 15.32
C ALA A 72 1.40 34.79 15.21
N ALA A 73 0.11 34.88 15.51
CA ALA A 73 -0.89 33.83 15.35
C ALA A 73 -0.96 33.33 13.90
N PRO A 74 -0.74 32.02 13.64
CA PRO A 74 -1.18 31.40 12.41
C PRO A 74 -2.68 31.08 12.50
N VAL A 75 -3.40 31.50 11.46
CA VAL A 75 -4.77 31.09 11.12
C VAL A 75 -4.87 29.56 11.22
N PRO A 76 -5.92 28.97 11.81
CA PRO A 76 -6.02 27.52 11.92
C PRO A 76 -6.23 26.92 10.52
N ALA A 77 -5.14 26.44 9.92
CA ALA A 77 -5.22 25.44 8.88
C ALA A 77 -5.74 24.15 9.54
N VAL A 78 -7.05 23.95 9.48
CA VAL A 78 -7.66 22.66 9.78
C VAL A 78 -7.28 21.71 8.65
N VAL A 79 -6.12 21.08 8.79
CA VAL A 79 -5.89 19.73 8.28
C VAL A 79 -5.49 18.89 9.48
N THR A 80 -6.46 18.62 10.34
CA THR A 80 -6.35 17.49 11.25
C THR A 80 -6.46 16.23 10.39
N ASN A 81 -5.33 15.77 9.86
CA ASN A 81 -5.16 14.33 9.72
C ASN A 81 -5.26 13.77 11.14
N ALA A 82 -6.45 13.32 11.52
CA ALA A 82 -6.69 12.60 12.76
C ALA A 82 -5.96 11.25 12.67
N ALA A 83 -4.64 11.29 12.86
CA ALA A 83 -3.85 10.13 13.19
C ALA A 83 -4.40 9.56 14.50
N GLY A 84 -4.75 8.27 14.50
CA GLY A 84 -4.92 7.52 15.75
C GLY A 84 -6.31 7.00 16.13
N ASN A 85 -7.30 6.99 15.23
CA ASN A 85 -8.62 6.42 15.59
C ASN A 85 -8.72 4.90 15.38
N LEU A 86 -7.83 4.28 14.60
CA LEU A 86 -7.84 2.83 14.40
C LEU A 86 -6.93 2.18 15.43
N LYS A 87 -7.51 1.47 16.39
CA LYS A 87 -6.77 0.68 17.38
C LYS A 87 -6.29 -0.63 16.75
N LEU A 88 -5.06 -1.05 17.02
CA LEU A 88 -4.62 -2.41 16.67
C LEU A 88 -5.11 -3.40 17.72
N VAL A 89 -5.68 -4.51 17.26
CA VAL A 89 -6.22 -5.60 18.09
C VAL A 89 -5.63 -6.92 17.63
N ALA A 90 -5.56 -7.90 18.53
CA ALA A 90 -5.10 -9.24 18.19
C ALA A 90 -5.98 -9.84 17.08
N TYR A 91 -5.38 -10.37 16.03
CA TYR A 91 -6.12 -10.98 14.94
C TYR A 91 -6.72 -12.31 15.40
N ARG A 92 -8.00 -12.53 15.06
CA ARG A 92 -8.78 -13.71 15.48
C ARG A 92 -9.42 -14.45 14.31
N GLY A 93 -9.23 -13.97 13.08
CA GLY A 93 -9.72 -14.66 11.89
C GLY A 93 -8.80 -15.80 11.46
N ASP A 94 -9.20 -16.49 10.39
CA ASP A 94 -8.40 -17.54 9.79
C ASP A 94 -7.10 -16.94 9.22
N GLN A 95 -5.96 -17.48 9.65
CA GLN A 95 -4.66 -17.05 9.15
C GLN A 95 -4.40 -17.61 7.76
N SER A 96 -3.64 -16.88 6.95
CA SER A 96 -3.16 -17.41 5.67
C SER A 96 -2.16 -18.54 5.92
N ARG A 97 -2.10 -19.51 5.01
CA ARG A 97 -1.00 -20.51 5.02
C ARG A 97 0.36 -19.90 4.67
N TRP A 98 0.38 -18.70 4.10
CA TRP A 98 1.58 -18.00 3.63
C TRP A 98 2.06 -16.92 4.59
N PHE A 99 1.13 -16.36 5.36
CA PHE A 99 1.37 -15.26 6.29
C PHE A 99 0.56 -15.48 7.58
N THR A 100 1.19 -15.23 8.72
CA THR A 100 0.45 -15.01 9.96
C THR A 100 0.65 -13.59 10.44
N ILE A 101 -0.42 -13.01 11.00
CA ILE A 101 -0.39 -11.65 11.56
C ILE A 101 -0.91 -11.68 12.98
N ASP A 102 -0.16 -11.07 13.90
CA ASP A 102 -0.51 -11.01 15.32
C ASP A 102 -1.61 -9.97 15.59
N LYS A 103 -1.52 -8.81 14.95
CA LYS A 103 -2.45 -7.68 15.16
C LYS A 103 -2.87 -7.02 13.86
N VAL A 104 -4.13 -6.59 13.81
CA VAL A 104 -4.70 -5.82 12.70
C VAL A 104 -5.49 -4.63 13.24
N PRO A 105 -5.81 -3.61 12.42
CA PRO A 105 -6.73 -2.58 12.85
C PRO A 105 -8.09 -3.18 13.24
N GLU A 106 -8.72 -2.60 14.25
CA GLU A 106 -10.02 -3.05 14.73
C GLU A 106 -11.05 -3.08 13.59
N GLY A 107 -11.77 -4.20 13.48
CA GLY A 107 -12.73 -4.43 12.41
C GLY A 107 -12.11 -4.72 11.05
N PHE A 108 -10.84 -5.15 10.97
CA PHE A 108 -10.24 -5.63 9.73
C PHE A 108 -10.18 -7.16 9.67
N PHE A 109 -10.27 -7.69 8.45
CA PHE A 109 -10.15 -9.11 8.15
C PHE A 109 -9.28 -9.34 6.91
N ILE A 110 -8.77 -10.57 6.74
CA ILE A 110 -8.08 -10.99 5.52
C ILE A 110 -9.12 -11.13 4.40
N GLN A 111 -9.08 -10.21 3.44
CA GLN A 111 -9.96 -10.22 2.27
C GLN A 111 -9.47 -11.17 1.19
N HIS A 112 -8.15 -11.27 1.03
CA HIS A 112 -7.52 -12.11 0.02
C HIS A 112 -6.11 -12.49 0.45
N ASP A 113 -5.70 -13.70 0.09
CA ASP A 113 -4.36 -14.21 0.33
C ASP A 113 -3.88 -15.08 -0.84
N TYR A 114 -2.58 -14.99 -1.13
CA TYR A 114 -1.86 -15.87 -2.05
C TYR A 114 -0.38 -15.87 -1.67
N TYR A 115 0.45 -16.69 -2.32
CA TYR A 115 1.85 -16.87 -1.88
C TYR A 115 2.70 -15.59 -1.91
N GLY A 116 2.32 -14.59 -2.73
CA GLY A 116 3.04 -13.34 -2.88
C GLY A 116 2.35 -12.14 -2.22
N GLY A 117 1.21 -12.32 -1.56
CA GLY A 117 0.55 -11.20 -0.91
C GLY A 117 -0.71 -11.52 -0.10
N LEU A 118 -1.08 -10.54 0.71
CA LEU A 118 -2.20 -10.55 1.64
C LEU A 118 -2.86 -9.18 1.63
N THR A 119 -4.19 -9.12 1.51
CA THR A 119 -4.96 -7.89 1.61
C THR A 119 -5.82 -7.91 2.86
N LEU A 120 -5.63 -6.94 3.75
CA LEU A 120 -6.52 -6.68 4.88
C LEU A 120 -7.52 -5.59 4.52
N ALA A 121 -8.80 -5.85 4.76
CA ALA A 121 -9.87 -4.90 4.49
C ALA A 121 -10.74 -4.67 5.73
N PRO A 122 -11.38 -3.50 5.86
CA PRO A 122 -12.36 -3.27 6.92
C PRO A 122 -13.61 -4.13 6.71
N GLU A 123 -14.30 -4.50 7.78
CA GLU A 123 -15.42 -5.46 7.82
C GLU A 123 -16.55 -5.13 6.83
N LYS A 124 -16.79 -3.83 6.58
CA LYS A 124 -17.74 -3.35 5.57
C LYS A 124 -17.45 -3.85 4.13
N ALA A 125 -16.24 -4.35 3.87
CA ALA A 125 -15.84 -4.94 2.59
C ALA A 125 -16.26 -6.41 2.42
N ARG A 126 -16.76 -7.08 3.47
CA ARG A 126 -17.06 -8.53 3.46
C ARG A 126 -18.24 -8.88 2.55
N ASN A 127 -19.29 -8.07 2.59
CA ASN A 127 -20.54 -8.33 1.89
C ASN A 127 -20.82 -7.21 0.90
N ARG A 128 -20.42 -7.40 -0.36
CA ARG A 128 -20.71 -6.43 -1.42
C ARG A 128 -22.22 -6.33 -1.65
N PRO A 129 -22.82 -5.14 -1.51
CA PRO A 129 -24.22 -4.92 -1.87
C PRO A 129 -24.50 -5.29 -3.33
N ALA A 130 -25.70 -5.82 -3.57
CA ALA A 130 -26.16 -6.07 -4.93
C ALA A 130 -26.16 -4.75 -5.75
N GLY A 131 -25.74 -4.82 -7.01
CA GLY A 131 -25.70 -3.67 -7.91
C GLY A 131 -24.41 -2.85 -7.87
N ILE A 132 -23.51 -3.04 -6.90
CA ILE A 132 -22.18 -2.39 -6.91
C ILE A 132 -21.23 -3.17 -7.83
N LYS A 133 -20.77 -2.51 -8.89
CA LYS A 133 -19.75 -3.05 -9.82
C LYS A 133 -18.34 -2.75 -9.29
N PRO A 134 -17.40 -3.73 -9.29
CA PRO A 134 -16.01 -3.51 -8.86
C PRO A 134 -15.30 -2.35 -9.57
N SER A 135 -15.64 -2.09 -10.83
CA SER A 135 -15.05 -1.03 -11.65
C SER A 135 -15.48 0.39 -11.30
N THR A 136 -16.32 0.57 -10.27
CA THR A 136 -16.77 1.89 -9.80
C THR A 136 -16.04 2.27 -8.52
N PRO A 137 -15.91 3.57 -8.19
CA PRO A 137 -15.32 3.99 -6.91
C PRO A 137 -15.96 3.33 -5.68
N ALA A 138 -17.29 3.10 -5.72
CA ALA A 138 -18.00 2.37 -4.67
C ALA A 138 -17.66 0.87 -4.62
N GLY A 139 -17.22 0.30 -5.74
CA GLY A 139 -16.80 -1.09 -5.91
C GLY A 139 -15.36 -1.37 -5.47
N GLU A 140 -14.49 -0.35 -5.45
CA GLU A 140 -13.05 -0.50 -5.17
C GLU A 140 -12.78 -1.19 -3.83
N LEU A 141 -13.58 -0.88 -2.80
CA LEU A 141 -13.46 -1.51 -1.48
C LEU A 141 -13.67 -3.04 -1.51
N TYR A 142 -14.43 -3.55 -2.48
CA TYR A 142 -14.75 -4.98 -2.58
C TYR A 142 -13.80 -5.73 -3.52
N ASP A 143 -12.98 -5.03 -4.30
CA ASP A 143 -11.98 -5.64 -5.15
C ASP A 143 -10.68 -5.87 -4.36
N PRO A 144 -10.26 -7.12 -4.11
CA PRO A 144 -9.07 -7.41 -3.30
C PRO A 144 -7.75 -6.88 -3.90
N GLN A 145 -7.75 -6.53 -5.19
CA GLN A 145 -6.59 -5.98 -5.90
C GLN A 145 -6.49 -4.45 -5.78
N ILE A 146 -7.54 -3.79 -5.28
CA ILE A 146 -7.54 -2.34 -5.06
C ILE A 146 -7.34 -2.07 -3.57
N LEU A 147 -6.25 -1.37 -3.26
CA LEU A 147 -5.82 -1.09 -1.88
C LEU A 147 -6.43 0.15 -1.25
N THR A 148 -7.30 0.87 -1.96
CA THR A 148 -7.87 2.10 -1.41
C THR A 148 -8.68 1.82 -0.13
N GLY A 149 -8.30 2.44 0.97
CA GLY A 149 -8.91 2.20 2.29
C GLY A 149 -8.56 0.84 2.91
N LYS A 150 -7.45 0.21 2.51
CA LYS A 150 -7.01 -1.12 2.93
C LYS A 150 -5.54 -1.15 3.31
N ILE A 151 -5.09 -2.32 3.75
CA ILE A 151 -3.68 -2.63 3.92
C ILE A 151 -3.33 -3.77 2.98
N GLY A 152 -2.34 -3.54 2.12
CA GLY A 152 -1.75 -4.58 1.27
C GLY A 152 -0.40 -5.00 1.82
N ILE A 153 -0.13 -6.30 1.81
CA ILE A 153 1.16 -6.87 2.17
C ILE A 153 1.61 -7.69 0.97
N TYR A 154 2.81 -7.44 0.45
CA TYR A 154 3.34 -8.11 -0.72
C TYR A 154 4.77 -8.58 -0.50
N LEU A 155 5.12 -9.70 -1.14
CA LEU A 155 6.51 -10.10 -1.28
C LEU A 155 7.07 -9.54 -2.57
N GLU A 156 8.23 -8.91 -2.47
CA GLU A 156 8.94 -8.31 -3.58
C GLU A 156 10.39 -8.80 -3.55
N LEU A 157 10.93 -9.12 -4.72
CA LEU A 157 12.35 -9.43 -4.86
C LEU A 157 13.17 -8.15 -4.83
N GLU A 158 14.38 -8.26 -4.32
CA GLU A 158 15.38 -7.19 -4.35
C GLU A 158 15.58 -6.64 -5.76
N GLU A 159 15.67 -7.51 -6.78
CA GLU A 159 15.92 -7.12 -8.17
C GLU A 159 14.80 -6.29 -8.81
N TYR A 160 13.57 -6.40 -8.29
CA TYR A 160 12.42 -5.61 -8.77
C TYR A 160 12.26 -4.31 -8.01
N ARG A 161 13.07 -4.06 -6.98
CA ARG A 161 13.08 -2.80 -6.25
C ARG A 161 14.03 -1.83 -6.94
N GLY A 162 13.54 -0.62 -7.18
CA GLY A 162 14.43 0.53 -7.39
C GLY A 162 15.04 0.99 -6.07
N GLU A 163 15.61 2.20 -6.10
CA GLU A 163 16.25 2.80 -4.94
C GLU A 163 15.26 3.00 -3.79
N LEU A 164 15.58 2.42 -2.63
CA LEU A 164 14.76 2.55 -1.44
C LEU A 164 15.08 3.88 -0.77
N SER A 165 14.10 4.78 -0.77
CA SER A 165 14.17 6.04 -0.02
C SER A 165 13.24 5.98 1.19
N GLY A 166 13.58 6.68 2.27
CA GLY A 166 12.75 6.73 3.47
C GLY A 166 13.57 6.65 4.76
N GLU A 167 12.86 6.45 5.86
CA GLU A 167 13.46 6.28 7.19
C GLU A 167 13.93 4.83 7.36
N THR A 168 15.25 4.62 7.42
CA THR A 168 15.83 3.32 7.76
C THR A 168 15.73 3.05 9.26
N LEU A 169 15.20 1.89 9.62
CA LEU A 169 14.96 1.48 11.00
C LEU A 169 15.02 -0.04 11.15
N THR A 170 14.71 -0.54 12.35
CA THR A 170 14.63 -1.98 12.63
C THR A 170 13.25 -2.34 13.14
N VAL A 171 12.65 -3.40 12.58
CA VAL A 171 11.35 -3.96 13.01
C VAL A 171 11.55 -5.43 13.34
N ALA A 172 11.26 -5.82 14.59
CA ALA A 172 11.43 -7.20 15.06
C ALA A 172 12.82 -7.80 14.73
N GLY A 173 13.88 -6.99 14.87
CA GLY A 173 15.26 -7.41 14.57
C GLY A 173 15.64 -7.45 13.09
N LYS A 174 14.73 -7.09 12.19
CA LYS A 174 14.95 -7.04 10.74
C LYS A 174 15.14 -5.61 10.27
N GLN A 175 16.03 -5.42 9.29
CA GLN A 175 16.18 -4.14 8.63
C GLN A 175 14.87 -3.76 7.94
N ALA A 176 14.45 -2.52 8.11
CA ALA A 176 13.24 -2.01 7.50
C ALA A 176 13.40 -0.56 7.05
N ILE A 177 12.55 -0.15 6.11
CA ILE A 177 12.47 1.21 5.59
C ILE A 177 11.01 1.65 5.63
N LEU A 178 10.75 2.79 6.26
CA LEU A 178 9.46 3.45 6.23
C LEU A 178 9.47 4.56 5.16
N HIS A 179 8.70 4.35 4.11
CA HIS A 179 8.61 5.21 2.94
C HIS A 179 7.22 5.87 2.86
N PRO A 180 7.11 7.21 3.01
CA PRO A 180 5.85 7.90 2.77
C PRO A 180 5.59 8.03 1.26
N LEU A 181 4.37 7.72 0.84
CA LEU A 181 3.89 7.95 -0.53
C LEU A 181 3.04 9.22 -0.61
N GLU A 182 2.84 9.72 -1.83
CA GLU A 182 1.87 10.78 -2.09
C GLU A 182 0.45 10.37 -1.65
N GLY A 183 -0.34 11.33 -1.15
CA GLY A 183 -1.73 11.08 -0.77
C GLY A 183 -1.92 10.51 0.64
N GLY A 184 -0.85 10.43 1.44
CA GLY A 184 -0.93 10.01 2.84
C GLY A 184 -0.83 8.50 3.06
N THR A 185 -0.69 7.73 1.98
CA THR A 185 -0.35 6.31 2.05
C THR A 185 1.08 6.14 2.58
N GLN A 186 1.32 5.11 3.39
CA GLN A 186 2.66 4.79 3.90
C GLN A 186 3.04 3.37 3.50
N GLN A 187 4.33 3.13 3.27
CA GLN A 187 4.88 1.81 3.00
C GLN A 187 5.95 1.46 4.04
N LEU A 188 5.80 0.32 4.70
CA LEU A 188 6.86 -0.28 5.52
C LEU A 188 7.44 -1.48 4.77
N ILE A 189 8.72 -1.42 4.48
CA ILE A 189 9.47 -2.44 3.74
C ILE A 189 10.36 -3.17 4.73
N ILE A 190 10.22 -4.49 4.85
CA ILE A 190 10.96 -5.30 5.84
C ILE A 190 11.72 -6.39 5.10
N ALA A 191 13.02 -6.53 5.37
CA ALA A 191 13.81 -7.64 4.84
C ALA A 191 13.30 -8.98 5.42
N VAL A 192 12.87 -9.90 4.55
CA VAL A 192 12.46 -11.27 4.95
C VAL A 192 13.64 -12.21 4.79
N THR A 193 14.33 -12.12 3.65
CA THR A 193 15.65 -12.72 3.37
C THR A 193 16.55 -11.64 2.76
N SER A 194 17.76 -12.00 2.32
CA SER A 194 18.60 -11.07 1.55
C SER A 194 17.98 -10.67 0.21
N GLN A 195 17.17 -11.54 -0.40
CA GLN A 195 16.61 -11.35 -1.74
C GLN A 195 15.11 -11.05 -1.75
N VAL A 196 14.41 -11.25 -0.63
CA VAL A 196 12.94 -11.11 -0.53
C VAL A 196 12.60 -10.14 0.58
N TYR A 197 11.72 -9.20 0.27
CA TYR A 197 11.23 -8.18 1.18
C TYR A 197 9.71 -8.25 1.28
N ALA A 198 9.16 -7.95 2.45
CA ALA A 198 7.73 -7.73 2.65
C ALA A 198 7.44 -6.22 2.61
N THR A 199 6.61 -5.77 1.67
CA THR A 199 6.08 -4.40 1.61
C THR A 199 4.69 -4.37 2.21
N ILE A 200 4.51 -3.60 3.29
CA ILE A 200 3.22 -3.30 3.91
C ILE A 200 2.79 -1.91 3.46
N GLN A 201 1.86 -1.83 2.52
CA GLN A 201 1.25 -0.59 2.06
C GLN A 201 -0.03 -0.30 2.85
N VAL A 202 -0.09 0.86 3.48
CA VAL A 202 -1.15 1.27 4.41
C VAL A 202 -1.87 2.48 3.82
N ASP A 203 -3.10 2.29 3.35
CA ASP A 203 -3.98 3.37 2.86
C ASP A 203 -5.14 3.63 3.83
N VAL A 204 -4.80 3.67 5.12
CA VAL A 204 -5.71 3.89 6.24
C VAL A 204 -4.98 4.72 7.31
N PRO A 205 -5.69 5.45 8.19
CA PRO A 205 -5.07 6.39 9.13
C PRO A 205 -4.44 5.70 10.34
N LEU A 206 -3.40 4.88 10.11
CA LEU A 206 -2.53 4.37 11.15
C LEU A 206 -1.43 5.37 11.47
N SER A 207 -1.07 5.45 12.74
CA SER A 207 0.15 6.14 13.17
C SER A 207 1.39 5.35 12.75
N ARG A 208 2.54 6.02 12.73
CA ARG A 208 3.84 5.40 12.48
C ARG A 208 4.07 4.20 13.41
N GLU A 209 3.81 4.35 14.71
CA GLU A 209 4.02 3.32 15.72
C GLU A 209 3.15 2.09 15.44
N GLN A 210 1.91 2.30 14.99
CA GLN A 210 1.01 1.22 14.61
C GLN A 210 1.47 0.49 13.34
N ILE A 211 2.04 1.20 12.36
CA ILE A 211 2.60 0.55 11.17
C ILE A 211 3.80 -0.33 11.56
N LEU A 212 4.67 0.16 12.45
CA LEU A 212 5.79 -0.62 12.96
C LEU A 212 5.33 -1.84 13.78
N GLU A 213 4.29 -1.67 14.61
CA GLU A 213 3.71 -2.76 15.40
C GLU A 213 3.05 -3.83 14.51
N LEU A 214 2.31 -3.40 13.47
CA LEU A 214 1.76 -4.29 12.45
C LEU A 214 2.86 -5.08 11.75
N GLY A 215 3.94 -4.40 11.35
CA GLY A 215 5.10 -5.04 10.72
C GLY A 215 5.85 -6.00 11.63
N ALA A 216 5.97 -5.67 12.93
CA ALA A 216 6.59 -6.54 13.92
C ALA A 216 5.80 -7.83 14.16
N GLY A 217 4.47 -7.76 14.02
CA GLY A 217 3.57 -8.91 14.12
C GLY A 217 3.36 -9.68 12.81
N LEU A 218 4.04 -9.31 11.72
CA LEU A 218 3.94 -10.00 10.43
C LEU A 218 4.99 -11.12 10.36
N HIS A 219 4.51 -12.35 10.14
CA HIS A 219 5.36 -13.51 9.90
C HIS A 219 5.10 -14.06 8.50
N VAL A 220 6.16 -14.10 7.69
CA VAL A 220 6.13 -14.69 6.34
C VAL A 220 6.61 -16.12 6.44
N HIS A 221 5.82 -17.08 5.94
CA HIS A 221 6.17 -18.49 5.96
C HIS A 221 7.21 -18.82 4.87
N GLN A 222 8.08 -19.79 5.15
CA GLN A 222 9.14 -20.19 4.21
C GLN A 222 8.57 -20.63 2.85
N ASP A 223 7.45 -21.37 2.83
CA ASP A 223 6.83 -21.81 1.58
C ASP A 223 6.41 -20.64 0.66
N ALA A 224 6.07 -19.48 1.23
CA ALA A 224 5.75 -18.27 0.47
C ALA A 224 7.02 -17.70 -0.19
N VAL A 225 8.11 -17.64 0.56
CA VAL A 225 9.44 -17.21 0.09
C VAL A 225 9.93 -18.12 -1.03
N ASP A 226 9.86 -19.44 -0.83
CA ASP A 226 10.32 -20.43 -1.81
C ASP A 226 9.53 -20.35 -3.11
N ARG A 227 8.22 -20.15 -3.04
CA ARG A 227 7.38 -19.93 -4.23
C ARG A 227 7.70 -18.61 -4.93
N MET A 228 7.99 -17.56 -4.18
CA MET A 228 8.35 -16.27 -4.76
C MET A 228 9.69 -16.36 -5.49
N ALA A 229 10.69 -17.02 -4.90
CA ALA A 229 11.97 -17.28 -5.55
C ALA A 229 11.81 -18.15 -6.81
N ALA A 230 11.03 -19.23 -6.72
CA ALA A 230 10.76 -20.10 -7.86
C ALA A 230 10.04 -19.38 -9.02
N ALA A 231 9.08 -18.50 -8.72
CA ALA A 231 8.37 -17.71 -9.73
C ALA A 231 9.30 -16.74 -10.48
N ALA A 232 10.39 -16.32 -9.86
CA ALA A 232 11.42 -15.47 -10.45
C ALA A 232 12.43 -16.24 -11.33
N GLY A 233 12.36 -17.57 -11.36
CA GLY A 233 13.41 -18.40 -11.95
C GLY A 233 14.69 -18.46 -11.10
N VAL A 234 14.66 -17.93 -9.87
CA VAL A 234 15.75 -18.08 -8.90
C VAL A 234 15.62 -19.48 -8.30
N VAL A 235 16.49 -20.40 -8.74
CA VAL A 235 16.56 -21.74 -8.14
C VAL A 235 17.01 -21.55 -6.70
N PRO A 236 16.22 -21.97 -5.69
CA PRO A 236 16.65 -21.85 -4.30
C PRO A 236 17.95 -22.64 -4.14
N GLU A 237 19.02 -21.93 -3.75
CA GLU A 237 20.27 -22.57 -3.39
C GLU A 237 19.94 -23.62 -2.34
N LYS A 238 20.13 -24.90 -2.68
CA LYS A 238 19.95 -25.98 -1.71
C LYS A 238 20.87 -25.67 -0.54
N ILE A 239 20.29 -25.27 0.59
CA ILE A 239 20.98 -25.16 1.86
C ILE A 239 21.57 -26.55 2.11
N LYS A 240 22.88 -26.68 1.89
CA LYS A 240 23.63 -27.87 2.27
C LYS A 240 23.54 -27.94 3.80
N LYS A 241 22.84 -28.96 4.28
CA LYS A 241 22.89 -29.37 5.69
C LYS A 241 24.29 -29.83 6.05
#